data_AF-A0A7C2G438-F1
#
_entry.id   AF-A0A7C2G438-F1
#
_cell.length_a   1.000
_cell.length_b   1.000
_cell.length_c   1.000
_cell.angle_alpha   90.00
_cell.angle_beta   90.00
_cell.angle_gamma   90.00
#
_symmetry.space_group_name_H-M   'P 1'
#
loop_
_entity.id
_entity.type
_entity.pdbx_description
1 polymer ?
#
loop_
_entity_poly.entity_id
_entity_poly.type
_entity_poly.pdbx_seq_one_letter_code
_entity_poly.pdbx_strand_id
1 'polypeptide(L)'
;MYKITEWDSRYEVNSRGDVYRPGCKQRLRSTPLDYVRSKVHGRQLGAGMRRLKAAAGDRTMEVFGIFHKFLEIAADAGKGQRGHLLKSDSLDDPATASDLAFILDTPQTQIDNALTVLLEIGWLSRNSGSLPEISEPPGTPVNSGETGCLKNENETEPNRTELNETEPKELTDPTVDNDQEVDRKDEGKDSDLIIKDDSDSDSEVTATNDKSFLLRMIMILPRWSRSDKTCFQNLVKILGDMPDPANAFGAALVIARECRKNGGDNPKQAFMYRVQKHFNIKLQTEWRFNEAKREQTKKDARGSK
;
A
#
# COMPACT_ATOMS: atom_id res chain seq x y z
N MET A 1 -22.41 -20.58 18.63
CA MET A 1 -21.14 -20.02 18.15
C MET A 1 -21.38 -18.74 17.36
N TYR A 2 -20.57 -17.70 17.59
CA TYR A 2 -20.61 -16.46 16.78
C TYR A 2 -19.68 -16.57 15.58
N LYS A 3 -20.15 -16.13 14.41
CA LYS A 3 -19.38 -16.09 13.17
C LYS A 3 -19.55 -14.75 12.47
N ILE A 4 -18.45 -14.18 11.98
CA ILE A 4 -18.47 -12.99 11.12
C ILE A 4 -19.03 -13.36 9.75
N THR A 5 -20.10 -12.69 9.35
CA THR A 5 -20.72 -12.91 8.04
C THR A 5 -19.81 -12.43 6.93
N GLU A 6 -19.86 -13.08 5.77
CA GLU A 6 -19.09 -12.67 4.58
C GLU A 6 -17.56 -12.63 4.81
N TRP A 7 -17.03 -13.45 5.73
CA TRP A 7 -15.60 -13.52 6.02
C TRP A 7 -14.74 -13.69 4.77
N ASP A 8 -15.04 -14.73 3.99
CA ASP A 8 -14.26 -15.12 2.82
C ASP A 8 -14.20 -14.04 1.74
N SER A 9 -15.26 -13.24 1.59
CA SER A 9 -15.34 -12.22 0.54
C SER A 9 -14.79 -10.86 0.98
N ARG A 10 -14.80 -10.56 2.29
CA ARG A 10 -14.42 -9.24 2.81
C ARG A 10 -13.04 -9.20 3.46
N TYR A 11 -12.73 -10.18 4.28
CA TYR A 11 -11.64 -10.10 5.25
C TYR A 11 -10.50 -11.10 4.93
N GLU A 12 -10.84 -12.24 4.32
CA GLU A 12 -9.87 -13.30 4.04
C GLU A 12 -8.83 -12.92 2.98
N VAL A 13 -7.65 -13.55 3.07
CA VAL A 13 -6.53 -13.32 2.16
C VAL A 13 -5.95 -14.63 1.62
N ASN A 14 -5.43 -14.56 0.40
CA ASN A 14 -4.70 -15.66 -0.19
C ASN A 14 -3.29 -15.77 0.40
N SER A 15 -2.54 -16.79 -0.02
CA SER A 15 -1.16 -17.04 0.42
C SER A 15 -0.16 -15.93 0.05
N ARG A 16 -0.54 -14.95 -0.77
CA ARG A 16 0.26 -13.77 -1.13
C ARG A 16 -0.15 -12.52 -0.33
N GLY A 17 -1.19 -12.60 0.50
CA GLY A 17 -1.74 -11.47 1.25
C GLY A 17 -2.73 -10.60 0.45
N ASP A 18 -3.07 -10.99 -0.78
CA ASP A 18 -4.11 -10.33 -1.56
C ASP A 18 -5.51 -10.80 -1.15
N VAL A 19 -6.54 -10.08 -1.60
CA VAL A 19 -7.95 -10.43 -1.38
C VAL A 19 -8.21 -11.87 -1.81
N TYR A 20 -8.77 -12.69 -0.93
CA TYR A 20 -9.28 -13.98 -1.34
C TYR A 20 -10.56 -13.82 -2.16
N ARG A 21 -10.67 -14.55 -3.27
CA ARG A 21 -11.87 -14.60 -4.10
C ARG A 21 -12.36 -16.05 -4.15
N PRO A 22 -13.55 -16.36 -3.59
CA PRO A 22 -14.12 -17.69 -3.67
C PRO A 22 -14.15 -18.21 -5.11
N GLY A 23 -13.81 -19.49 -5.30
CA GLY A 23 -13.73 -20.13 -6.63
C GLY A 23 -12.45 -19.89 -7.43
N CYS A 24 -11.53 -19.03 -6.97
CA CYS A 24 -10.24 -18.85 -7.63
C CYS A 24 -9.25 -19.96 -7.23
N LYS A 25 -8.33 -20.33 -8.15
CA LYS A 25 -7.25 -21.32 -7.91
C LYS A 25 -6.20 -20.89 -6.87
N GLN A 26 -6.37 -19.72 -6.26
CA GLN A 26 -5.44 -19.18 -5.29
C GLN A 26 -5.59 -19.92 -3.96
N ARG A 27 -4.46 -20.32 -3.36
CA ARG A 27 -4.45 -20.98 -2.07
C ARG A 27 -4.72 -19.96 -0.97
N LEU A 28 -5.55 -20.34 0.01
CA LEU A 28 -5.68 -19.61 1.26
C LEU A 28 -4.35 -19.60 2.02
N ARG A 29 -4.11 -18.53 2.77
CA ARG A 29 -2.97 -18.46 3.69
C ARG A 29 -3.09 -19.52 4.79
N SER A 30 -2.04 -20.28 5.03
CA SER A 30 -2.03 -21.38 6.01
C SER A 30 -1.83 -20.92 7.45
N THR A 31 -1.04 -19.86 7.65
CA THR A 31 -0.79 -19.26 8.96
C THR A 31 -1.88 -18.26 9.35
N PRO A 32 -2.00 -17.90 10.64
CA PRO A 32 -2.77 -16.75 11.09
C PRO A 32 -2.50 -15.49 10.26
N LEU A 33 -3.47 -14.60 10.20
CA LEU A 33 -3.33 -13.37 9.41
C LEU A 33 -2.56 -12.32 10.20
N ASP A 34 -1.48 -11.78 9.60
CA ASP A 34 -0.73 -10.68 10.23
C ASP A 34 -1.56 -9.38 10.35
N TYR A 35 -2.61 -9.25 9.53
CA TYR A 35 -3.52 -8.11 9.54
C TYR A 35 -4.90 -8.50 9.01
N VAL A 36 -5.94 -7.84 9.54
CA VAL A 36 -7.29 -7.88 8.99
C VAL A 36 -7.45 -6.77 7.95
N ARG A 37 -8.03 -7.10 6.80
CA ARG A 37 -8.34 -6.09 5.78
C ARG A 37 -9.66 -5.39 6.11
N SER A 38 -9.62 -4.08 6.33
CA SER A 38 -10.84 -3.25 6.36
C SER A 38 -10.86 -2.32 5.16
N LYS A 39 -11.99 -2.30 4.44
CA LYS A 39 -12.15 -1.46 3.25
C LYS A 39 -12.29 0.00 3.66
N VAL A 40 -11.42 0.86 3.14
CA VAL A 40 -11.50 2.31 3.35
C VAL A 40 -12.62 2.88 2.47
N HIS A 41 -13.70 3.32 3.10
CA HIS A 41 -14.82 3.98 2.41
C HIS A 41 -14.70 5.53 2.39
N GLY A 42 -13.71 6.09 3.09
CA GLY A 42 -13.43 7.53 3.11
C GLY A 42 -14.61 8.33 3.66
N ARG A 43 -14.99 9.41 2.95
CA ARG A 43 -16.09 10.30 3.34
C ARG A 43 -17.48 9.70 3.11
N GLN A 44 -17.57 8.60 2.38
CA GLN A 44 -18.85 7.98 2.04
C GLN A 44 -19.20 6.94 3.11
N LEU A 45 -20.14 7.27 3.99
CA LEU A 45 -20.69 6.30 4.93
C LEU A 45 -21.51 5.27 4.15
N GLY A 46 -21.03 4.03 4.11
CA GLY A 46 -21.72 2.93 3.44
C GLY A 46 -23.05 2.56 4.11
N ALA A 47 -23.89 1.83 3.39
CA ALA A 47 -25.19 1.37 3.91
C ALA A 47 -25.07 0.59 5.23
N GLY A 48 -24.02 -0.22 5.39
CA GLY A 48 -23.75 -0.95 6.64
C GLY A 48 -23.53 -0.04 7.84
N MET A 49 -22.77 1.06 7.67
CA MET A 49 -22.54 2.03 8.74
C MET A 49 -23.82 2.78 9.11
N ARG A 50 -24.70 3.06 8.13
CA ARG A 50 -26.02 3.65 8.40
C ARG A 50 -26.92 2.70 9.20
N ARG A 51 -26.92 1.40 8.88
CA ARG A 51 -27.63 0.37 9.67
C ARG A 51 -27.09 0.27 11.09
N LEU A 52 -25.77 0.24 11.24
CA LEU A 52 -25.13 0.24 12.55
C LEU A 52 -25.54 1.48 13.36
N LYS A 53 -25.51 2.66 12.75
CA LYS A 53 -25.92 3.91 13.42
C LYS A 53 -27.39 3.89 13.86
N ALA A 54 -28.27 3.34 13.03
CA ALA A 54 -29.68 3.22 13.37
C ALA A 54 -29.92 2.26 14.55
N ALA A 55 -29.19 1.14 14.62
CA ALA A 55 -29.34 0.14 15.67
C ALA A 55 -28.61 0.52 16.98
N ALA A 56 -27.41 1.10 16.89
CA ALA A 56 -26.56 1.38 18.05
C ALA A 56 -26.76 2.77 18.67
N GLY A 57 -27.37 3.72 17.95
CA GLY A 57 -27.53 5.10 18.40
C GLY A 57 -26.19 5.74 18.77
N ASP A 58 -26.10 6.33 19.96
CA ASP A 58 -24.90 7.03 20.43
C ASP A 58 -23.69 6.10 20.64
N ARG A 59 -23.92 4.78 20.73
CA ARG A 59 -22.86 3.76 20.88
C ARG A 59 -22.30 3.25 19.56
N THR A 60 -22.64 3.88 18.43
CA THR A 60 -22.19 3.47 17.09
C THR A 60 -20.68 3.23 17.01
N MET A 61 -19.88 4.18 17.51
CA MET A 61 -18.41 4.08 17.42
C MET A 61 -17.83 3.02 18.36
N GLU A 62 -18.47 2.81 19.52
CA GLU A 62 -18.10 1.76 20.47
C GLU A 62 -18.33 0.38 19.85
N VAL A 63 -19.55 0.12 19.34
CA VAL A 63 -19.89 -1.16 18.69
C VAL A 63 -19.02 -1.41 17.46
N PHE A 64 -18.72 -0.36 16.68
CA PHE A 64 -17.82 -0.47 15.54
C PHE A 64 -16.38 -0.83 15.96
N GLY A 65 -15.87 -0.22 17.03
CA GLY A 65 -14.56 -0.54 17.59
C GLY A 65 -14.48 -1.98 18.10
N ILE A 66 -15.50 -2.43 18.83
CA ILE A 66 -15.61 -3.82 19.32
C ILE A 66 -15.67 -4.80 18.14
N PHE A 67 -16.44 -4.49 17.08
CA PHE A 67 -16.46 -5.31 15.88
C PHE A 67 -15.07 -5.47 15.25
N HIS A 68 -14.29 -4.39 15.18
CA HIS A 68 -12.91 -4.47 14.69
C HIS A 68 -12.02 -5.37 15.55
N LYS A 69 -12.22 -5.38 16.87
CA LYS A 69 -11.53 -6.33 17.75
C LYS A 69 -11.98 -7.77 17.56
N PHE A 70 -13.26 -8.00 17.29
CA PHE A 70 -13.74 -9.33 16.88
C PHE A 70 -13.13 -9.79 15.56
N LEU A 71 -12.90 -8.89 14.59
CA LEU A 71 -12.20 -9.24 13.37
C LEU A 71 -10.75 -9.70 13.65
N GLU A 72 -10.04 -9.03 14.57
CA GLU A 72 -8.67 -9.41 14.97
C GLU A 72 -8.65 -10.80 15.61
N ILE A 73 -9.53 -11.06 16.58
CA ILE A 73 -9.66 -12.38 17.23
C ILE A 73 -9.94 -13.48 16.18
N ALA A 74 -10.88 -13.23 15.28
CA ALA A 74 -11.24 -14.21 14.25
C ALA A 74 -10.16 -14.43 13.18
N ALA A 75 -9.25 -13.48 12.99
CA ALA A 75 -8.14 -13.58 12.04
C ALA A 75 -6.94 -14.36 12.58
N ASP A 76 -6.80 -14.40 13.91
CA ASP A 76 -5.72 -15.12 14.60
C ASP A 76 -5.91 -16.65 14.52
N ALA A 77 -7.15 -17.11 14.34
CA ALA A 77 -7.45 -18.53 14.19
C ALA A 77 -6.77 -19.18 12.97
N GLY A 78 -6.57 -20.49 13.07
CA GLY A 78 -6.01 -21.31 12.00
C GLY A 78 -6.83 -21.29 10.69
N LYS A 79 -6.19 -21.70 9.60
CA LYS A 79 -6.85 -21.84 8.29
C LYS A 79 -8.10 -22.72 8.41
N GLY A 80 -9.24 -22.22 7.92
CA GLY A 80 -10.53 -22.91 7.96
C GLY A 80 -11.36 -22.65 9.22
N GLN A 81 -10.74 -22.09 10.26
CA GLN A 81 -11.41 -21.69 11.49
C GLN A 81 -11.65 -20.18 11.54
N ARG A 82 -10.93 -19.41 10.71
CA ARG A 82 -11.09 -17.96 10.61
C ARG A 82 -12.52 -17.52 10.34
N GLY A 83 -12.83 -16.33 10.84
CA GLY A 83 -14.18 -15.77 10.83
C GLY A 83 -15.06 -16.26 11.98
N HIS A 84 -14.62 -17.20 12.81
CA HIS A 84 -15.32 -17.59 14.03
C HIS A 84 -14.70 -16.90 15.25
N LEU A 85 -15.53 -16.58 16.24
CA LEU A 85 -15.05 -16.09 17.53
C LEU A 85 -14.83 -17.28 18.45
N LEU A 86 -13.57 -17.65 18.64
CA LEU A 86 -13.13 -18.84 19.37
C LEU A 86 -12.33 -18.45 20.60
N LYS A 87 -12.37 -19.30 21.62
CA LYS A 87 -11.56 -19.14 22.84
C LYS A 87 -10.16 -19.72 22.65
N SER A 88 -10.06 -20.76 21.84
CA SER A 88 -8.81 -21.42 21.43
C SER A 88 -8.83 -21.71 19.93
N ASP A 89 -7.75 -22.28 19.39
CA ASP A 89 -7.65 -22.70 17.98
C ASP A 89 -8.54 -23.92 17.63
N SER A 90 -9.68 -24.08 18.28
CA SER A 90 -10.63 -25.17 18.05
C SER A 90 -12.04 -24.64 17.82
N LEU A 91 -12.73 -25.16 16.80
CA LEU A 91 -14.14 -24.87 16.55
C LEU A 91 -15.06 -25.45 17.63
N ASP A 92 -14.57 -26.43 18.39
CA ASP A 92 -15.28 -27.06 19.50
C ASP A 92 -15.26 -26.20 20.77
N ASP A 93 -14.49 -25.11 20.78
CA ASP A 93 -14.36 -24.18 21.91
C ASP A 93 -14.72 -22.73 21.50
N PRO A 94 -16.00 -22.49 21.13
CA PRO A 94 -16.45 -21.16 20.73
C PRO A 94 -16.44 -20.18 21.91
N ALA A 95 -15.98 -18.96 21.69
CA ALA A 95 -15.95 -17.94 22.72
C ALA A 95 -17.38 -17.52 23.14
N THR A 96 -17.62 -17.48 24.46
CA THR A 96 -18.82 -16.87 25.03
C THR A 96 -18.66 -15.35 25.13
N ALA A 97 -19.75 -14.63 25.41
CA ALA A 97 -19.66 -13.20 25.68
C ALA A 97 -18.75 -12.87 26.88
N SER A 98 -18.71 -13.74 27.90
CA SER A 98 -17.81 -13.60 29.05
C SER A 98 -16.35 -13.80 28.65
N ASP A 99 -16.04 -14.77 27.80
CA ASP A 99 -14.66 -14.96 27.31
C ASP A 99 -14.20 -13.75 26.48
N LEU A 100 -15.07 -13.24 25.60
CA LEU A 100 -14.78 -12.05 24.78
C LEU A 100 -14.58 -10.79 25.64
N ALA A 101 -15.39 -10.62 26.70
CA ALA A 101 -15.24 -9.55 27.66
C ALA A 101 -13.89 -9.60 28.39
N PHE A 102 -13.48 -10.80 28.78
CA PHE A 102 -12.17 -11.04 29.40
C PHE A 102 -11.01 -10.74 28.42
N ILE A 103 -11.07 -11.27 27.20
CA ILE A 103 -10.02 -11.08 26.17
C ILE A 103 -9.84 -9.59 25.83
N LEU A 104 -10.93 -8.83 25.76
CA LEU A 104 -10.92 -7.41 25.39
C LEU A 104 -10.79 -6.46 26.58
N ASP A 105 -10.66 -6.96 27.81
CA ASP A 105 -10.67 -6.17 29.05
C ASP A 105 -11.80 -5.13 29.06
N THR A 106 -13.00 -5.58 28.67
CA THR A 106 -14.18 -4.73 28.44
C THR A 106 -15.35 -5.27 29.26
N PRO A 107 -16.17 -4.42 29.90
CA PRO A 107 -17.33 -4.90 30.66
C PRO A 107 -18.24 -5.82 29.83
N GLN A 108 -18.64 -6.96 30.39
CA GLN A 108 -19.47 -7.94 29.68
C GLN A 108 -20.76 -7.34 29.14
N THR A 109 -21.37 -6.38 29.86
CA THR A 109 -22.56 -5.67 29.39
C THR A 109 -22.32 -4.90 28.09
N GLN A 110 -21.11 -4.38 27.84
CA GLN A 110 -20.79 -3.73 26.58
C GLN A 110 -20.66 -4.75 25.45
N ILE A 111 -20.02 -5.89 25.71
CA ILE A 111 -19.89 -7.00 24.77
C ILE A 111 -21.26 -7.58 24.39
N ASP A 112 -22.13 -7.85 25.36
CA ASP A 112 -23.48 -8.37 25.10
C ASP A 112 -24.31 -7.42 24.22
N ASN A 113 -24.23 -6.12 24.50
CA ASN A 113 -24.88 -5.10 23.68
C ASN A 113 -24.30 -5.06 22.25
N ALA A 114 -22.98 -5.07 22.11
CA ALA A 114 -22.33 -5.08 20.80
C ALA A 114 -22.72 -6.33 20.00
N LEU A 115 -22.68 -7.52 20.61
CA LEU A 115 -23.09 -8.78 19.99
C LEU A 115 -24.55 -8.72 19.52
N THR A 116 -25.45 -8.17 20.35
CA THR A 116 -26.87 -8.02 20.00
C THR A 116 -27.06 -7.13 18.77
N VAL A 117 -26.45 -5.95 18.76
CA VAL A 117 -26.50 -5.02 17.61
C VAL A 117 -25.88 -5.63 16.35
N LEU A 118 -24.72 -6.28 16.47
CA LEU A 118 -24.01 -6.87 15.34
C LEU A 118 -24.74 -8.08 14.73
N LEU A 119 -25.47 -8.85 15.55
CA LEU A 119 -26.39 -9.89 15.08
C LEU A 119 -27.59 -9.27 14.34
N GLU A 120 -28.20 -8.22 14.91
CA GLU A 120 -29.35 -7.54 14.32
C GLU A 120 -29.06 -6.95 12.93
N ILE A 121 -27.91 -6.30 12.74
CA ILE A 121 -27.52 -5.74 11.44
C ILE A 121 -26.91 -6.77 10.46
N GLY A 122 -26.83 -8.03 10.88
CA GLY A 122 -26.33 -9.15 10.09
C GLY A 122 -24.83 -9.11 9.80
N TRP A 123 -24.02 -8.55 10.71
CA TRP A 123 -22.55 -8.61 10.61
C TRP A 123 -21.96 -9.82 11.33
N LEU A 124 -22.71 -10.34 12.31
CA LEU A 124 -22.47 -11.63 12.93
C LEU A 124 -23.67 -12.55 12.64
N SER A 125 -23.41 -13.85 12.62
CA SER A 125 -24.43 -14.88 12.73
C SER A 125 -24.20 -15.70 14.00
N ARG A 126 -25.29 -16.25 14.56
CA ARG A 126 -25.25 -17.15 15.70
C ARG A 126 -25.75 -18.51 15.25
N ASN A 127 -24.84 -19.47 15.10
CA ASN A 127 -25.24 -20.85 14.92
C ASN A 127 -25.68 -21.40 16.29
N SER A 128 -26.93 -21.81 16.39
CA SER A 128 -27.57 -22.35 17.60
C SER A 128 -27.12 -23.77 17.98
N GLY A 129 -26.04 -24.29 17.37
CA GLY A 129 -25.41 -25.52 17.82
C GLY A 129 -25.89 -26.80 17.14
N SER A 130 -26.61 -26.74 16.02
CA SER A 130 -26.53 -27.84 15.07
C SER A 130 -25.16 -27.71 14.39
N LEU A 131 -24.22 -28.60 14.72
CA LEU A 131 -22.95 -28.72 13.98
C LEU A 131 -23.28 -28.70 12.47
N PRO A 132 -22.55 -27.94 11.64
CA PRO A 132 -22.63 -28.13 10.21
C PRO A 132 -22.18 -29.57 9.94
N GLU A 133 -23.14 -30.41 9.57
CA GLU A 133 -22.90 -31.75 9.05
C GLU A 133 -21.92 -31.58 7.89
N ILE A 134 -20.66 -31.95 8.12
CA ILE A 134 -19.62 -31.93 7.10
C ILE A 134 -20.11 -32.94 6.06
N SER A 135 -20.75 -32.45 5.00
CA SER A 135 -21.17 -33.31 3.89
C SER A 135 -19.91 -33.99 3.36
N GLU A 136 -19.80 -35.29 3.62
CA GLU A 136 -18.78 -36.13 3.02
C GLU A 136 -18.83 -35.95 1.50
N PRO A 137 -17.69 -35.92 0.80
CA PRO A 137 -17.66 -35.70 -0.63
C PRO A 137 -18.48 -36.80 -1.33
N PRO A 138 -19.51 -36.45 -2.13
CA PRO A 138 -20.32 -37.44 -2.80
C PRO A 138 -19.48 -38.08 -3.91
N GLY A 139 -19.09 -39.33 -3.67
CA GLY A 139 -18.81 -40.24 -4.76
C GLY A 139 -20.09 -40.44 -5.58
N THR A 140 -19.93 -40.40 -6.90
CA THR A 140 -20.86 -40.84 -7.96
C THR A 140 -21.78 -39.76 -8.56
N PRO A 141 -21.78 -39.61 -9.90
CA PRO A 141 -22.51 -38.54 -10.58
C PRO A 141 -23.98 -38.91 -10.77
N VAL A 142 -24.87 -38.02 -10.35
CA VAL A 142 -26.28 -38.05 -10.74
C VAL A 142 -26.58 -36.75 -11.48
N ASN A 143 -26.76 -36.88 -12.79
CA ASN A 143 -27.32 -35.84 -13.65
C ASN A 143 -28.77 -35.59 -13.27
N SER A 144 -29.17 -34.33 -13.12
CA SER A 144 -30.42 -33.72 -13.62
C SER A 144 -30.78 -32.49 -12.76
N GLY A 145 -31.31 -31.45 -13.41
CA GLY A 145 -32.11 -30.44 -12.71
C GLY A 145 -31.60 -29.01 -12.80
N GLU A 146 -31.70 -28.46 -14.01
CA GLU A 146 -31.81 -27.04 -14.35
C GLU A 146 -32.68 -26.25 -13.34
N THR A 147 -32.18 -25.14 -12.78
CA THR A 147 -33.01 -24.03 -12.27
C THR A 147 -32.20 -22.75 -11.99
N GLY A 148 -32.51 -21.70 -12.75
CA GLY A 148 -32.68 -20.33 -12.23
C GLY A 148 -31.45 -19.51 -11.84
N CYS A 149 -30.68 -19.01 -12.82
CA CYS A 149 -29.72 -17.91 -12.64
C CYS A 149 -30.47 -16.56 -12.58
N LEU A 150 -30.60 -15.98 -11.38
CA LEU A 150 -31.05 -14.59 -11.22
C LEU A 150 -29.85 -13.65 -11.41
N LYS A 151 -29.77 -13.02 -12.58
CA LYS A 151 -28.92 -11.86 -12.82
C LYS A 151 -29.60 -10.62 -12.23
N ASN A 152 -28.98 -10.00 -11.23
CA ASN A 152 -29.30 -8.62 -10.85
C ASN A 152 -28.22 -7.71 -11.42
N GLU A 153 -28.47 -7.20 -12.63
CA GLU A 153 -27.78 -6.06 -13.22
C GLU A 153 -28.49 -4.80 -12.75
N ASN A 154 -27.94 -4.11 -11.76
CA ASN A 154 -28.28 -2.70 -11.49
C ASN A 154 -27.10 -1.86 -11.98
N GLU A 155 -27.12 -1.56 -13.28
CA GLU A 155 -26.31 -0.50 -13.87
C GLU A 155 -26.79 0.84 -13.29
N THR A 156 -25.91 1.49 -12.54
CA THR A 156 -26.11 2.89 -12.14
C THR A 156 -25.35 3.74 -13.14
N GLU A 157 -26.09 4.50 -13.94
CA GLU A 157 -25.52 5.44 -14.93
C GLU A 157 -24.51 6.40 -14.27
N PRO A 158 -23.29 6.55 -14.83
CA PRO A 158 -22.41 7.61 -14.41
C PRO A 158 -22.83 8.91 -15.09
N ASN A 159 -23.26 9.87 -14.26
CA ASN A 159 -23.53 11.25 -14.63
C ASN A 159 -22.23 11.88 -15.18
N ARG A 160 -22.15 12.02 -16.51
CA ARG A 160 -20.98 12.54 -17.24
C ARG A 160 -21.10 14.05 -17.34
N THR A 161 -20.27 14.77 -16.59
CA THR A 161 -20.09 16.22 -16.75
C THR A 161 -19.12 16.45 -17.91
N GLU A 162 -19.61 17.07 -18.99
CA GLU A 162 -18.81 17.48 -20.14
C GLU A 162 -17.82 18.58 -19.73
N LEU A 163 -16.54 18.33 -19.92
CA LEU A 163 -15.47 19.32 -19.84
C LEU A 163 -14.81 19.42 -21.20
N ASN A 164 -14.81 20.66 -21.72
CA ASN A 164 -14.30 21.06 -23.03
C ASN A 164 -12.86 20.59 -23.27
N GLU A 165 -12.67 19.81 -24.33
CA GLU A 165 -11.37 19.47 -24.88
C GLU A 165 -10.82 20.66 -25.68
N THR A 166 -9.59 21.05 -25.40
CA THR A 166 -8.82 21.99 -26.21
C THR A 166 -7.75 21.18 -26.94
N GLU A 167 -7.78 21.20 -28.28
CA GLU A 167 -6.87 20.46 -29.17
C GLU A 167 -5.39 20.81 -28.93
N PRO A 168 -4.50 19.81 -28.83
CA PRO A 168 -3.07 20.01 -29.03
C PRO A 168 -2.65 19.65 -30.46
N LYS A 169 -1.95 20.60 -31.09
CA LYS A 169 -1.29 20.49 -32.40
C LYS A 169 -0.23 19.39 -32.42
N GLU A 170 -0.24 18.62 -33.51
CA GLU A 170 0.78 17.64 -33.90
C GLU A 170 2.17 18.29 -34.04
N LEU A 171 3.17 17.65 -33.47
CA LEU A 171 4.57 17.85 -33.82
C LEU A 171 5.16 16.49 -34.21
N THR A 172 5.56 16.39 -35.46
CA THR A 172 6.24 15.27 -36.09
C THR A 172 7.66 15.13 -35.56
N ASP A 173 8.11 13.89 -35.32
CA ASP A 173 9.51 13.55 -35.09
C ASP A 173 9.95 12.46 -36.10
N PRO A 174 11.19 12.51 -36.61
CA PRO A 174 11.64 11.65 -37.69
C PRO A 174 12.24 10.33 -37.19
N THR A 175 11.95 9.29 -37.97
CA THR A 175 12.56 7.96 -37.98
C THR A 175 14.08 8.04 -38.13
N VAL A 176 14.82 7.36 -37.25
CA VAL A 176 16.23 6.99 -37.48
C VAL A 176 16.40 5.53 -37.10
N ASP A 177 16.62 4.71 -38.12
CA ASP A 177 17.10 3.34 -38.02
C ASP A 177 18.53 3.30 -37.47
N ASN A 178 18.82 2.36 -36.58
CA ASN A 178 20.18 1.85 -36.44
C ASN A 178 20.18 0.44 -35.83
N ASP A 179 20.40 -0.53 -36.71
CA ASP A 179 20.89 -1.86 -36.39
C ASP A 179 22.31 -1.78 -35.82
N GLN A 180 22.55 -2.42 -34.68
CA GLN A 180 23.87 -3.01 -34.43
C GLN A 180 23.79 -4.12 -33.38
N GLU A 181 23.88 -5.33 -33.92
CA GLU A 181 24.16 -6.60 -33.25
C GLU A 181 25.61 -6.58 -32.75
N VAL A 182 25.83 -6.70 -31.43
CA VAL A 182 27.17 -6.91 -30.87
C VAL A 182 27.15 -8.08 -29.90
N ASP A 183 27.76 -9.14 -30.39
CA ASP A 183 28.14 -10.38 -29.75
C ASP A 183 29.16 -10.12 -28.63
N ARG A 184 28.88 -10.57 -27.39
CA ARG A 184 29.89 -10.60 -26.30
C ARG A 184 29.73 -11.85 -25.45
N LYS A 185 30.73 -12.73 -25.61
CA LYS A 185 31.18 -13.73 -24.64
C LYS A 185 31.91 -13.05 -23.48
N ASP A 186 31.73 -13.56 -22.27
CA ASP A 186 32.72 -13.57 -21.17
C ASP A 186 32.16 -14.50 -20.08
N GLU A 187 32.72 -15.68 -19.88
CA GLU A 187 33.88 -15.99 -19.02
C GLU A 187 33.66 -15.68 -17.54
N GLY A 188 33.60 -16.77 -16.77
CA GLY A 188 33.46 -16.74 -15.32
C GLY A 188 34.73 -16.29 -14.62
N LYS A 189 34.56 -15.85 -13.38
CA LYS A 189 35.61 -15.80 -12.37
C LYS A 189 34.98 -15.91 -10.98
N ASP A 190 35.35 -16.98 -10.31
CA ASP A 190 35.26 -17.15 -8.87
C ASP A 190 36.02 -16.03 -8.16
N SER A 191 35.43 -15.51 -7.08
CA SER A 191 36.19 -14.80 -6.06
C SER A 191 35.62 -15.12 -4.69
N ASP A 192 36.37 -15.95 -3.97
CA ASP A 192 36.33 -16.07 -2.51
C ASP A 192 36.74 -14.72 -1.91
N LEU A 193 35.85 -14.14 -1.11
CA LEU A 193 36.10 -12.94 -0.32
C LEU A 193 36.25 -13.33 1.15
N ILE A 194 37.52 -13.47 1.56
CA ILE A 194 37.96 -13.51 2.95
C ILE A 194 37.92 -12.07 3.49
N ILE A 195 37.05 -11.81 4.46
CA ILE A 195 37.03 -10.55 5.20
C ILE A 195 38.06 -10.65 6.33
N LYS A 196 39.09 -9.81 6.28
CA LYS A 196 39.97 -9.49 7.42
C LYS A 196 39.51 -8.15 7.98
N ASP A 197 39.15 -8.15 9.26
CA ASP A 197 38.97 -6.95 10.06
C ASP A 197 40.35 -6.47 10.50
N ASP A 198 40.74 -5.28 10.04
CA ASP A 198 41.81 -4.49 10.64
C ASP A 198 41.28 -3.07 10.93
N SER A 199 41.70 -2.59 12.08
CA SER A 199 41.24 -1.43 12.83
C SER A 199 41.81 -0.09 12.36
N ASP A 200 41.15 0.97 12.84
CA ASP A 200 41.63 2.34 13.05
C ASP A 200 41.93 3.25 11.85
N SER A 201 41.03 4.22 11.61
CA SER A 201 41.42 5.58 11.21
C SER A 201 40.30 6.60 11.43
N ASP A 202 40.73 7.76 11.93
CA ASP A 202 39.93 8.92 12.30
C ASP A 202 39.33 9.69 11.10
N SER A 203 38.10 10.15 11.33
CA SER A 203 37.45 11.36 10.79
C SER A 203 37.44 11.61 9.27
N GLU A 204 36.31 11.26 8.64
CA GLU A 204 35.64 12.15 7.68
C GLU A 204 34.12 11.92 7.78
N VAL A 205 33.41 12.83 8.45
CA VAL A 205 31.95 12.78 8.59
C VAL A 205 31.34 13.15 7.25
N THR A 206 31.17 12.15 6.38
CA THR A 206 30.38 12.28 5.15
C THR A 206 28.90 12.42 5.53
N ALA A 207 28.22 13.39 4.92
CA ALA A 207 26.83 13.77 5.17
C ALA A 207 25.78 12.67 4.86
N THR A 208 26.22 11.44 4.61
CA THR A 208 25.41 10.30 4.19
C THR A 208 24.89 9.45 5.36
N ASN A 209 25.38 9.67 6.59
CA ASN A 209 24.97 8.89 7.76
C ASN A 209 23.84 9.51 8.60
N ASP A 210 23.24 10.62 8.15
CA ASP A 210 22.08 11.18 8.83
C ASP A 210 20.86 10.28 8.60
N LYS A 211 20.64 9.31 9.49
CA LYS A 211 19.45 8.42 9.45
C LYS A 211 18.14 9.20 9.40
N SER A 212 18.12 10.44 9.91
CA SER A 212 16.95 11.31 9.84
C SER A 212 16.62 11.74 8.41
N PHE A 213 17.63 11.86 7.53
CA PHE A 213 17.49 12.16 6.11
C PHE A 213 16.78 11.02 5.36
N LEU A 214 17.23 9.77 5.56
CA LEU A 214 16.61 8.57 4.98
C LEU A 214 15.15 8.37 5.44
N LEU A 215 14.86 8.63 6.73
CA LEU A 215 13.51 8.56 7.28
C LEU A 215 12.57 9.62 6.67
N ARG A 216 13.03 10.87 6.49
CA ARG A 216 12.25 11.93 5.83
C ARG A 216 11.99 11.63 4.36
N MET A 217 12.93 11.00 3.67
CA MET A 217 12.78 10.53 2.29
C MET A 217 11.68 9.45 2.14
N ILE A 218 11.69 8.44 3.01
CA ILE A 218 10.73 7.32 2.99
C ILE A 218 9.29 7.80 3.25
N MET A 219 9.11 8.84 4.05
CA MET A 219 7.79 9.38 4.38
C MET A 219 7.12 10.17 3.25
N ILE A 220 7.88 10.65 2.25
CA ILE A 220 7.37 11.60 1.26
C ILE A 220 7.23 10.98 -0.13
N LEU A 221 8.05 9.98 -0.47
CA LEU A 221 7.89 9.27 -1.73
C LEU A 221 6.70 8.28 -1.63
N PRO A 222 5.82 8.20 -2.65
CA PRO A 222 4.77 7.18 -2.71
C PRO A 222 5.41 5.80 -2.52
N ARG A 223 4.67 4.81 -2.00
CA ARG A 223 5.20 3.45 -1.82
C ARG A 223 5.79 2.93 -3.14
N TRP A 224 7.11 2.88 -3.21
CA TRP A 224 7.89 2.45 -4.35
C TRP A 224 8.04 0.91 -4.28
N SER A 225 7.79 0.22 -5.39
CA SER A 225 7.89 -1.25 -5.46
C SER A 225 9.37 -1.68 -5.42
N ARG A 226 9.66 -2.98 -5.28
CA ARG A 226 11.06 -3.47 -5.23
C ARG A 226 11.91 -3.10 -6.46
N SER A 227 11.30 -2.88 -7.62
CA SER A 227 11.98 -2.40 -8.85
C SER A 227 12.42 -0.93 -8.77
N ASP A 228 11.93 -0.18 -7.79
CA ASP A 228 12.14 1.27 -7.68
C ASP A 228 13.36 1.64 -6.81
N LYS A 229 14.05 0.65 -6.22
CA LYS A 229 15.27 0.87 -5.41
C LYS A 229 16.37 1.60 -6.21
N THR A 230 16.53 1.27 -7.48
CA THR A 230 17.53 1.87 -8.37
C THR A 230 17.25 3.36 -8.61
N CYS A 231 15.98 3.74 -8.79
CA CYS A 231 15.61 5.15 -8.93
C CYS A 231 15.88 5.96 -7.65
N PHE A 232 15.70 5.33 -6.48
CA PHE A 232 15.93 6.01 -5.19
C PHE A 232 17.42 6.22 -4.95
N GLN A 233 18.24 5.19 -5.21
CA GLN A 233 19.69 5.28 -5.15
C GLN A 233 20.22 6.35 -6.12
N ASN A 234 19.68 6.43 -7.33
CA ASN A 234 20.05 7.47 -8.29
C ASN A 234 19.67 8.88 -7.80
N LEU A 235 18.49 9.06 -7.21
CA LEU A 235 18.08 10.35 -6.65
C LEU A 235 19.00 10.77 -5.48
N VAL A 236 19.30 9.85 -4.57
CA VAL A 236 20.20 10.12 -3.44
C VAL A 236 21.60 10.46 -3.93
N LYS A 237 22.10 9.76 -4.96
CA LYS A 237 23.39 10.05 -5.59
C LYS A 237 23.40 11.46 -6.21
N ILE A 238 22.39 11.78 -7.02
CA ILE A 238 22.25 13.11 -7.66
C ILE A 238 22.19 14.22 -6.60
N LEU A 239 21.45 14.03 -5.51
CA LEU A 239 21.32 15.02 -4.44
C LEU A 239 22.57 15.12 -3.56
N GLY A 240 23.31 14.02 -3.40
CA GLY A 240 24.57 13.97 -2.64
C GLY A 240 25.73 14.67 -3.35
N ASP A 241 25.73 14.68 -4.68
CA ASP A 241 26.75 15.35 -5.50
C ASP A 241 26.51 16.88 -5.60
N MET A 242 25.43 17.41 -5.01
CA MET A 242 25.11 18.83 -5.05
C MET A 242 25.86 19.62 -3.97
N PRO A 243 26.26 20.89 -4.23
CA PRO A 243 26.98 21.73 -3.26
C PRO A 243 26.21 22.01 -1.97
N ASP A 244 24.87 21.93 -2.03
CA ASP A 244 23.97 22.10 -0.90
C ASP A 244 22.83 21.07 -0.96
N PRO A 245 23.06 19.86 -0.41
CA PRO A 245 22.09 18.77 -0.45
C PRO A 245 20.78 19.09 0.28
N ALA A 246 20.83 19.93 1.32
CA ALA A 246 19.67 20.28 2.13
C ALA A 246 18.68 21.16 1.35
N ASN A 247 19.19 22.18 0.65
CA ASN A 247 18.36 23.01 -0.21
C ASN A 247 17.89 22.27 -1.46
N ALA A 248 18.74 21.42 -2.05
CA ALA A 248 18.35 20.55 -3.16
C ALA A 248 17.20 19.61 -2.76
N PHE A 249 17.27 19.05 -1.55
CA PHE A 249 16.20 18.22 -1.01
C PHE A 249 14.89 19.00 -0.85
N GLY A 250 14.94 20.20 -0.27
CA GLY A 250 13.76 21.07 -0.13
C GLY A 250 13.07 21.35 -1.47
N ALA A 251 13.84 21.64 -2.52
CA ALA A 251 13.32 21.85 -3.87
C ALA A 251 12.67 20.57 -4.45
N ALA A 252 13.33 19.41 -4.29
CA ALA A 252 12.78 18.13 -4.70
C ALA A 252 11.44 17.82 -4.00
N LEU A 253 11.31 18.13 -2.71
CA LEU A 253 10.05 17.94 -1.99
C LEU A 253 8.90 18.80 -2.53
N VAL A 254 9.19 20.06 -2.91
CA VAL A 254 8.19 20.94 -3.52
C VAL A 254 7.71 20.37 -4.85
N ILE A 255 8.65 19.92 -5.70
CA ILE A 255 8.34 19.30 -7.00
C ILE A 255 7.51 18.01 -6.81
N ALA A 256 7.87 17.15 -5.86
CA ALA A 256 7.13 15.92 -5.55
C ALA A 256 5.67 16.20 -5.15
N ARG A 257 5.47 17.21 -4.29
CA ARG A 257 4.13 17.64 -3.84
C ARG A 257 3.31 18.19 -5.00
N GLU A 258 3.93 18.94 -5.90
CA GLU A 258 3.27 19.52 -7.06
C GLU A 258 2.88 18.46 -8.10
N CYS A 259 3.77 17.51 -8.39
CA CYS A 259 3.45 16.35 -9.24
C CYS A 259 2.29 15.51 -8.70
N ARG A 260 2.20 15.37 -7.36
CA ARG A 260 1.08 14.66 -6.71
C ARG A 260 -0.25 15.40 -6.87
N LYS A 261 -0.25 16.74 -6.80
CA LYS A 261 -1.46 17.55 -6.97
C LYS A 261 -1.98 17.53 -8.40
N ASN A 262 -1.09 17.44 -9.38
CA ASN A 262 -1.44 17.57 -10.80
C ASN A 262 -1.85 16.27 -11.49
N GLY A 263 -1.94 15.14 -10.77
CA GLY A 263 -2.79 13.98 -11.13
C GLY A 263 -2.57 13.27 -12.48
N GLY A 264 -1.46 13.50 -13.20
CA GLY A 264 -1.22 12.85 -14.50
C GLY A 264 -0.91 11.35 -14.39
N ASP A 265 -1.07 10.61 -15.50
CA ASP A 265 -0.97 9.15 -15.58
C ASP A 265 0.40 8.56 -15.19
N ASN A 266 1.45 9.39 -15.10
CA ASN A 266 2.77 8.96 -14.63
C ASN A 266 3.46 10.02 -13.75
N PRO A 267 3.04 10.16 -12.48
CA PRO A 267 3.59 11.17 -11.57
C PRO A 267 5.07 10.92 -11.25
N LYS A 268 5.56 9.68 -11.45
CA LYS A 268 6.97 9.31 -11.25
C LYS A 268 7.88 9.89 -12.33
N GLN A 269 7.57 9.69 -13.60
CA GLN A 269 8.35 10.26 -14.71
C GLN A 269 8.31 11.79 -14.68
N ALA A 270 7.14 12.37 -14.40
CA ALA A 270 7.00 13.82 -14.27
C ALA A 270 7.87 14.39 -13.13
N PHE A 271 7.94 13.70 -11.98
CA PHE A 271 8.80 14.08 -10.87
C PHE A 271 10.29 14.04 -11.26
N MET A 272 10.76 12.91 -11.80
CA MET A 272 12.16 12.74 -12.18
C MET A 272 12.59 13.75 -13.24
N TYR A 273 11.76 13.97 -14.27
CA TYR A 273 12.03 14.96 -15.32
C TYR A 273 12.11 16.38 -14.76
N ARG A 274 11.19 16.78 -13.88
CA ARG A 274 11.19 18.12 -13.27
C ARG A 274 12.37 18.34 -12.33
N VAL A 275 12.74 17.34 -11.54
CA VAL A 275 13.93 17.37 -10.68
C VAL A 275 15.18 17.55 -11.53
N GLN A 276 15.38 16.71 -12.55
CA GLN A 276 16.54 16.79 -13.43
C GLN A 276 16.62 18.13 -14.17
N LYS A 277 15.48 18.61 -14.71
CA LYS A 277 15.40 19.92 -15.37
C LYS A 277 15.73 21.07 -14.41
N HIS A 278 15.17 21.06 -13.20
CA HIS A 278 15.41 22.11 -12.20
C HIS A 278 16.89 22.19 -11.82
N PHE A 279 17.55 21.05 -11.61
CA PHE A 279 18.96 21.01 -11.25
C PHE A 279 19.91 21.31 -12.42
N ASN A 280 19.59 20.85 -13.64
CA ASN A 280 20.37 21.22 -14.82
C ASN A 280 20.34 22.74 -15.08
N ILE A 281 19.17 23.38 -14.91
CA ILE A 281 19.06 24.85 -15.04
C ILE A 281 19.90 25.54 -13.97
N LYS A 282 19.85 25.07 -12.72
CA LYS A 282 20.60 25.66 -11.60
C LYS A 282 22.11 25.53 -11.79
N LEU A 283 22.60 24.37 -12.20
CA LEU A 283 24.01 24.14 -12.50
C LEU A 283 24.51 25.02 -13.66
N GLN A 284 23.71 25.18 -14.72
CA GLN A 284 24.05 26.06 -15.83
C GLN A 284 24.08 27.54 -15.42
N THR A 285 23.18 27.98 -14.54
CA THR A 285 23.16 29.37 -14.05
C THR A 285 24.32 29.66 -13.10
N GLU A 286 24.65 28.75 -12.18
CA GLU A 286 25.82 28.88 -11.29
C GLU A 286 27.13 28.87 -12.08
N TRP A 287 27.25 28.01 -13.11
CA TRP A 287 28.42 27.99 -13.98
C TRP A 287 28.61 29.31 -14.72
N ARG A 288 27.56 29.86 -15.35
CA ARG A 288 27.60 31.16 -16.04
C ARG A 288 27.92 32.32 -15.08
N PHE A 289 27.37 32.29 -13.87
CA PHE A 289 27.66 33.30 -12.86
C PHE A 289 29.14 33.28 -12.44
N ASN A 290 29.69 32.08 -12.20
CA ASN A 290 31.09 31.91 -11.85
C ASN A 290 32.03 32.30 -13.00
N GLU A 291 31.66 32.01 -14.24
CA GLU A 291 32.40 32.42 -15.44
C GLU A 291 32.41 33.95 -15.59
N ALA A 292 31.26 34.61 -15.45
CA ALA A 292 31.15 36.06 -15.47
C ALA A 292 32.00 36.73 -14.37
N LYS A 293 32.01 36.15 -13.16
CA LYS A 293 32.84 36.64 -12.06
C LYS A 293 34.34 36.52 -12.39
N ARG A 294 34.77 35.42 -12.99
CA ARG A 294 36.17 35.23 -13.44
C ARG A 294 36.57 36.25 -14.51
N GLU A 295 35.69 36.52 -15.46
CA GLU A 295 35.95 37.54 -16.50
C GLU A 295 36.01 38.95 -15.92
N GLN A 296 35.18 39.28 -14.95
CA GLN A 296 35.26 40.57 -14.25
C GLN A 296 36.59 40.73 -13.51
N THR A 297 37.01 39.72 -12.75
CA THR A 297 38.30 39.74 -12.05
C THR A 297 39.48 39.87 -13.01
N LYS A 298 39.41 39.25 -14.20
CA LYS A 298 40.43 39.43 -15.25
C LYS A 298 40.45 40.85 -15.81
N LYS A 299 39.28 41.50 -15.96
CA LYS A 299 39.18 42.91 -16.42
C LYS A 299 39.74 43.87 -15.38
N ASP A 300 39.38 43.69 -14.12
CA ASP A 300 39.86 44.54 -13.02
C ASP A 300 41.39 44.44 -12.86
N ALA A 301 41.95 43.24 -13.02
CA ALA A 301 43.40 43.01 -13.02
C ALA A 301 44.14 43.64 -14.21
N ARG A 302 43.46 43.86 -15.35
CA ARG A 302 44.05 44.50 -16.54
C ARG A 302 43.93 46.03 -16.53
N GLY A 303 42.95 46.59 -15.82
CA GLY A 303 42.70 48.03 -15.73
C GLY A 303 43.54 48.79 -14.68
N SER A 304 44.35 48.09 -13.87
CA SER A 304 45.24 48.71 -12.85
C SER A 304 46.69 48.91 -13.35
N LYS A 305 46.89 49.18 -14.65
CA LYS A 305 48.19 49.52 -15.22
C LYS A 305 48.20 50.92 -15.79
#